data_AF-A0A920LT06-F1
#
_entry.id   AF-A0A920LT06-F1
#
_cell.length_a   1.000
_cell.length_b   1.000
_cell.length_c   1.000
_cell.angle_alpha   90.00
_cell.angle_beta   90.00
_cell.angle_gamma   90.00
#
_symmetry.space_group_name_H-M   'P 1'
#
loop_
_entity.id
_entity.type
_entity.pdbx_description
1 polymer ?
#
loop_
_entity_poly.entity_id
_entity_poly.type
_entity_poly.pdbx_seq_one_letter_code
_entity_poly.pdbx_strand_id
1 'polypeptide(L)'
;MLLNVICELPRLRITCLGNITYNGLTLTSLQTSIINPFSLSGIGVHTGRAITARIEPAEANTGICFWREDINGQNNKILAHVDNTVSAMLCTRIENDDGIGINTIEHFMSALFGVGIDNANIFVDGPEMPIMDGSAEIIVNALLKAGQKQLKQPASYLQILKEVNVKGENGAWAKISPSNSLDICLNIDFPDPGIGRQTLEYSFSTSSYIDTISPARTFCMLRDVQNMKHAGWQKVDPLKML
;
A
#
# COMPACT_ATOMS: atom_id res chain seq x y z
N MET A 1 -2.91 6.35 6.87
CA MET A 1 -3.31 6.27 8.31
C MET A 1 -3.38 4.83 8.85
N LEU A 2 -3.59 3.79 8.04
CA LEU A 2 -3.52 2.38 8.49
C LEU A 2 -2.09 1.82 8.69
N LEU A 3 -1.06 2.37 8.02
CA LEU A 3 0.32 1.90 8.18
C LEU A 3 1.10 2.56 9.33
N ASN A 4 0.77 3.81 9.71
CA ASN A 4 1.46 4.49 10.84
C ASN A 4 1.23 3.79 12.19
N VAL A 5 0.26 2.88 12.25
CA VAL A 5 -0.09 2.13 13.44
C VAL A 5 0.80 0.88 13.63
N ILE A 6 1.47 0.41 12.59
CA ILE A 6 2.33 -0.79 12.66
C ILE A 6 3.73 -0.44 13.24
N CYS A 7 4.11 0.85 13.28
CA CYS A 7 5.41 1.32 13.77
C CYS A 7 5.65 1.19 15.28
N GLU A 8 4.62 1.11 16.13
CA GLU A 8 4.80 1.10 17.59
C GLU A 8 4.87 -0.31 18.21
N LEU A 9 4.86 -1.37 17.41
CA LEU A 9 5.05 -2.73 17.92
C LEU A 9 6.55 -3.02 18.13
N PRO A 10 6.98 -3.47 19.32
CA PRO A 10 8.37 -3.79 19.57
C PRO A 10 8.82 -4.90 18.61
N ARG A 11 9.73 -4.56 17.67
CA ARG A 11 10.51 -5.44 16.78
C ARG A 11 10.04 -6.89 16.77
N LEU A 12 8.86 -7.13 16.18
CA LEU A 12 8.42 -8.48 15.87
C LEU A 12 9.21 -8.90 14.62
N ARG A 13 10.27 -9.68 14.81
CA ARG A 13 10.85 -10.47 13.72
C ARG A 13 9.76 -11.47 13.28
N ILE A 14 9.00 -11.09 12.27
CA ILE A 14 8.04 -11.98 11.62
C ILE A 14 8.84 -12.88 10.68
N THR A 15 9.42 -13.94 11.22
CA THR A 15 9.84 -15.10 10.43
C THR A 15 8.64 -16.01 10.27
N CYS A 16 7.87 -15.84 9.20
CA CYS A 16 6.94 -16.87 8.74
C CYS A 16 7.66 -17.69 7.68
N LEU A 17 8.38 -18.72 8.11
CA LEU A 17 8.87 -19.78 7.23
C LEU A 17 7.85 -20.92 7.25
N GLY A 18 7.18 -21.15 6.12
CA GLY A 18 6.57 -22.44 5.83
C GLY A 18 5.05 -22.48 5.65
N ASN A 19 4.61 -23.68 5.31
CA ASN A 19 3.23 -24.01 5.00
C ASN A 19 2.30 -23.73 6.19
N ILE A 20 1.14 -23.14 5.94
CA ILE A 20 0.08 -23.07 6.95
C ILE A 20 -0.63 -24.43 6.95
N THR A 21 -0.46 -25.17 8.04
CA THR A 21 -1.24 -26.38 8.34
C THR A 21 -2.34 -26.02 9.33
N TYR A 22 -3.61 -26.13 8.93
CA TYR A 22 -4.75 -25.92 9.81
C TYR A 22 -5.77 -27.05 9.59
N ASN A 23 -6.19 -27.72 10.67
CA ASN A 23 -7.07 -28.91 10.62
C ASN A 23 -6.61 -30.02 9.64
N GLY A 24 -5.30 -30.21 9.48
CA GLY A 24 -4.74 -31.22 8.57
C GLY A 24 -4.71 -30.83 7.08
N LEU A 25 -5.18 -29.62 6.73
CA LEU A 25 -5.05 -29.06 5.39
C LEU A 25 -3.83 -28.15 5.34
N THR A 26 -2.94 -28.43 4.40
CA THR A 26 -1.75 -27.62 4.12
C THR A 26 -2.11 -26.66 2.99
N LEU A 27 -2.28 -25.37 3.28
CA LEU A 27 -2.44 -24.35 2.25
C LEU A 27 -1.05 -24.02 1.71
N THR A 28 -0.66 -24.64 0.60
CA THR A 28 0.57 -24.32 -0.14
C THR A 28 0.23 -23.41 -1.31
N SER A 29 -0.05 -22.14 -1.05
CA SER A 29 0.01 -21.14 -2.12
C SER A 29 1.47 -20.86 -2.44
N LEU A 30 1.75 -20.69 -3.74
CA LEU A 30 3.05 -20.32 -4.24
C LEU A 30 3.13 -18.79 -4.34
N GLN A 31 4.31 -18.23 -4.10
CA GLN A 31 4.57 -16.82 -4.36
C GLN A 31 4.31 -16.50 -5.82
N THR A 32 3.95 -15.25 -6.10
CA THR A 32 3.70 -14.79 -7.45
C THR A 32 4.50 -13.54 -7.80
N SER A 33 4.58 -13.28 -9.10
CA SER A 33 5.11 -12.07 -9.70
C SER A 33 4.30 -11.75 -10.96
N ILE A 34 4.41 -10.54 -11.47
CA ILE A 34 3.86 -10.22 -12.80
C ILE A 34 4.61 -10.97 -13.92
N ILE A 35 3.96 -11.15 -15.07
CA ILE A 35 4.55 -11.75 -16.28
C ILE A 35 5.19 -10.67 -17.15
N ASN A 36 4.39 -9.70 -17.59
CA ASN A 36 4.83 -8.67 -18.53
C ASN A 36 5.12 -7.36 -17.80
N PRO A 37 6.27 -6.72 -18.00
CA PRO A 37 6.53 -5.41 -17.43
C PRO A 37 5.57 -4.37 -18.02
N PHE A 38 5.25 -3.35 -17.23
CA PHE A 38 4.40 -2.23 -17.67
C PHE A 38 4.84 -0.93 -17.00
N SER A 39 4.31 0.19 -17.48
CA SER A 39 4.57 1.51 -16.89
C SER A 39 3.29 2.31 -16.72
N LEU A 40 3.24 3.10 -15.66
CA LEU A 40 2.17 4.05 -15.36
C LEU A 40 2.80 5.43 -15.18
N SER A 41 2.31 6.39 -15.95
CA SER A 41 2.72 7.79 -15.83
C SER A 41 1.55 8.64 -15.32
N GLY A 42 1.84 9.56 -14.42
CA GLY A 42 0.85 10.45 -13.82
C GLY A 42 1.52 11.60 -13.09
N ILE A 43 0.74 12.29 -12.27
CA ILE A 43 1.25 13.40 -11.45
C ILE A 43 1.41 12.92 -10.01
N GLY A 44 2.51 13.29 -9.36
CA GLY A 44 2.65 13.14 -7.92
C GLY A 44 1.79 14.15 -7.16
N VAL A 45 0.94 13.70 -6.24
CA VAL A 45 -0.05 14.57 -5.57
C VAL A 45 0.59 15.65 -4.71
N HIS A 46 1.73 15.35 -4.07
CA HIS A 46 2.42 16.29 -3.19
C HIS A 46 3.39 17.19 -3.96
N THR A 47 4.17 16.61 -4.87
CA THR A 47 5.20 17.33 -5.62
C THR A 47 4.68 18.07 -6.84
N GLY A 48 3.56 17.63 -7.41
CA GLY A 48 3.05 18.12 -8.69
C GLY A 48 3.92 17.76 -9.89
N ARG A 49 4.93 16.90 -9.73
CA ARG A 49 5.81 16.48 -10.82
C ARG A 49 5.13 15.42 -11.67
N ALA A 50 5.44 15.39 -12.96
CA ALA A 50 5.19 14.21 -13.78
C ALA A 50 6.11 13.08 -13.29
N ILE A 51 5.53 11.92 -13.07
CA ILE A 51 6.20 10.73 -12.52
C ILE A 51 5.79 9.53 -13.35
N THR A 52 6.76 8.71 -13.71
CA THR A 52 6.60 7.40 -14.34
C THR A 52 7.09 6.32 -13.38
N ALA A 53 6.21 5.37 -13.09
CA ALA A 53 6.54 4.14 -12.38
C ALA A 53 6.55 2.97 -13.38
N ARG A 54 7.66 2.24 -13.47
CA ARG A 54 7.81 1.00 -14.25
C ARG A 54 7.82 -0.19 -13.30
N ILE A 55 6.95 -1.15 -13.55
CA ILE A 55 6.80 -2.36 -12.74
C ILE A 55 7.36 -3.52 -13.54
N GLU A 56 8.28 -4.27 -12.94
CA GLU A 56 8.94 -5.42 -13.55
C GLU A 56 8.77 -6.70 -12.72
N PRO A 57 8.78 -7.87 -13.38
CA PRO A 57 8.82 -9.14 -12.67
C PRO A 57 10.01 -9.20 -11.70
N ALA A 58 9.83 -9.93 -10.60
CA ALA A 58 10.90 -10.20 -9.66
C ALA A 58 11.00 -11.70 -9.34
N GLU A 59 12.19 -12.11 -8.93
CA GLU A 59 12.44 -13.47 -8.47
C GLU A 59 11.80 -13.70 -7.11
N ALA A 60 11.64 -14.98 -6.74
CA ALA A 60 11.02 -15.33 -5.46
C ALA A 60 11.83 -14.79 -4.28
N ASN A 61 11.12 -14.45 -3.19
CA ASN A 61 11.67 -13.84 -1.98
C ASN A 61 12.27 -12.44 -2.18
N THR A 62 12.02 -11.79 -3.32
CA THR A 62 12.38 -10.37 -3.52
C THR A 62 11.48 -9.46 -2.68
N GLY A 63 10.20 -9.84 -2.54
CA GLY A 63 9.16 -8.95 -2.03
C GLY A 63 8.86 -7.80 -3.01
N ILE A 64 8.19 -6.76 -2.51
CA ILE A 64 7.96 -5.53 -3.25
C ILE A 64 9.13 -4.57 -3.00
N CYS A 65 9.83 -4.19 -4.06
CA CYS A 65 11.01 -3.35 -3.98
C CYS A 65 10.88 -2.11 -4.85
N PHE A 66 11.04 -0.93 -4.25
CA PHE A 66 11.06 0.34 -4.97
C PHE A 66 12.49 0.75 -5.31
N TRP A 67 12.67 1.37 -6.47
CA TRP A 67 13.95 1.86 -6.97
C TRP A 67 13.78 3.30 -7.45
N ARG A 68 14.51 4.24 -6.84
CA ARG A 68 14.51 5.66 -7.24
C ARG A 68 15.49 5.88 -8.39
N GLU A 69 15.04 5.75 -9.62
CA GLU A 69 15.89 5.86 -10.82
C GLU A 69 16.43 7.27 -11.06
N ASP A 70 15.80 8.28 -10.46
CA ASP A 70 16.29 9.66 -10.48
C ASP A 70 17.49 9.90 -9.55
N ILE A 71 17.88 8.90 -8.73
CA ILE A 71 19.03 8.97 -7.82
C ILE A 71 20.18 8.10 -8.33
N ASN A 72 21.35 8.71 -8.48
CA ASN A 72 22.59 8.06 -8.92
C ASN A 72 23.69 8.18 -7.85
N GLY A 73 24.59 7.20 -7.78
CA GLY A 73 25.79 7.27 -6.93
C GLY A 73 25.59 6.91 -5.45
N GLN A 74 24.41 6.45 -5.06
CA GLN A 74 24.09 5.96 -3.71
C GLN A 74 23.01 4.86 -3.78
N ASN A 75 22.71 4.21 -2.65
CA ASN A 75 21.69 3.17 -2.62
C ASN A 75 20.30 3.78 -2.87
N ASN A 76 19.74 3.51 -4.05
CA ASN A 76 18.43 3.97 -4.46
C ASN A 76 17.32 2.91 -4.31
N LYS A 77 17.65 1.76 -3.70
CA LYS A 77 16.74 0.66 -3.41
C LYS A 77 16.03 0.89 -2.08
N ILE A 78 14.70 0.77 -2.06
CA ILE A 78 13.88 0.83 -0.85
C ILE A 78 12.96 -0.40 -0.81
N LEU A 79 13.18 -1.29 0.15
CA LEU A 79 12.31 -2.45 0.35
C LEU A 79 11.00 -2.02 1.01
N ALA A 80 9.86 -2.50 0.51
CA ALA A 80 8.56 -2.26 1.13
C ALA A 80 8.43 -3.14 2.39
N HIS A 81 8.98 -2.66 3.50
CA HIS A 81 8.98 -3.36 4.78
C HIS A 81 8.60 -2.39 5.90
N VAL A 82 7.94 -2.91 6.96
CA VAL A 82 7.49 -2.08 8.09
C VAL A 82 8.64 -1.35 8.77
N ASP A 83 9.82 -1.99 8.88
CA ASP A 83 11.02 -1.36 9.48
C ASP A 83 11.51 -0.14 8.69
N ASN A 84 11.14 -0.03 7.42
CA ASN A 84 11.49 1.11 6.56
C ASN A 84 10.43 2.21 6.59
N THR A 85 9.30 2.02 7.28
CA THR A 85 8.26 3.05 7.36
C THR A 85 8.71 4.21 8.24
N VAL A 86 8.46 5.43 7.76
CA VAL A 86 8.79 6.66 8.46
C VAL A 86 7.55 7.54 8.57
N SER A 87 7.47 8.33 9.64
CA SER A 87 6.32 9.21 9.87
C SER A 87 6.16 10.22 8.72
N ALA A 88 4.97 10.24 8.14
CA ALA A 88 4.54 11.19 7.14
C ALA A 88 3.10 11.63 7.44
N MET A 89 2.79 12.90 7.19
CA MET A 89 1.50 13.48 7.59
C MET A 89 0.33 13.04 6.71
N LEU A 90 0.54 12.91 5.39
CA LEU A 90 -0.56 12.81 4.42
C LEU A 90 -0.53 11.53 3.58
N CYS A 91 0.48 10.69 3.75
CA CYS A 91 0.66 9.46 2.99
C CYS A 91 1.48 8.44 3.78
N THR A 92 1.68 7.26 3.19
CA THR A 92 2.68 6.29 3.67
C THR A 92 4.01 6.56 2.98
N ARG A 93 5.06 6.76 3.79
CA ARG A 93 6.44 6.90 3.31
C ARG A 93 7.29 5.76 3.83
N ILE A 94 8.13 5.22 2.94
CA ILE A 94 9.22 4.33 3.32
C ILE A 94 10.57 4.96 2.96
N GLU A 95 11.60 4.62 3.71
CA GLU A 95 12.95 5.16 3.59
C GLU A 95 13.98 4.05 3.86
N ASN A 96 15.09 4.05 3.12
CA ASN A 96 16.21 3.15 3.37
C ASN A 96 17.21 3.77 4.37
N ASP A 97 18.21 2.99 4.79
CA ASP A 97 19.24 3.43 5.76
C ASP A 97 20.07 4.65 5.29
N ASP A 98 20.08 4.94 3.99
CA ASP A 98 20.77 6.09 3.39
C ASP A 98 19.89 7.35 3.35
N GLY A 99 18.68 7.31 3.92
CA GLY A 99 17.72 8.41 3.92
C GLY A 99 16.97 8.60 2.59
N ILE A 100 17.12 7.67 1.64
CA ILE A 100 16.39 7.69 0.37
C ILE A 100 15.03 7.04 0.56
N GLY A 101 13.98 7.82 0.33
CA GLY A 101 12.61 7.37 0.50
C GLY A 101 11.69 7.66 -0.67
N ILE A 102 10.52 7.04 -0.60
CA ILE A 102 9.43 7.18 -1.55
C ILE A 102 8.10 7.34 -0.81
N ASN A 103 7.31 8.32 -1.26
CA ASN A 103 6.01 8.65 -0.67
C ASN A 103 4.86 8.01 -1.45
N THR A 104 3.68 7.99 -0.82
CA THR A 104 2.40 7.69 -1.49
C THR A 104 2.33 6.27 -2.05
N ILE A 105 2.96 5.31 -1.37
CA ILE A 105 3.02 3.91 -1.83
C ILE A 105 1.71 3.14 -1.59
N GLU A 106 0.83 3.63 -0.73
CA GLU A 106 -0.31 2.90 -0.18
C GLU A 106 -1.28 2.34 -1.22
N HIS A 107 -1.63 3.09 -2.28
CA HIS A 107 -2.55 2.60 -3.31
C HIS A 107 -1.90 1.51 -4.18
N PHE A 108 -0.60 1.66 -4.47
CA PHE A 108 0.17 0.64 -5.19
C PHE A 108 0.30 -0.64 -4.36
N MET A 109 0.62 -0.52 -3.07
CA MET A 109 0.69 -1.66 -2.15
C MET A 109 -0.68 -2.33 -2.00
N SER A 110 -1.76 -1.56 -1.92
CA SER A 110 -3.13 -2.09 -1.89
C SER A 110 -3.47 -2.86 -3.17
N ALA A 111 -3.14 -2.33 -4.35
CA ALA A 111 -3.39 -2.98 -5.62
C ALA A 111 -2.61 -4.30 -5.77
N LEU A 112 -1.31 -4.29 -5.42
CA LEU A 112 -0.47 -5.48 -5.45
C LEU A 112 -1.00 -6.57 -4.52
N PHE A 113 -1.36 -6.21 -3.28
CA PHE A 113 -1.99 -7.13 -2.34
C PHE A 113 -3.33 -7.67 -2.86
N GLY A 114 -4.19 -6.79 -3.36
CA GLY A 114 -5.54 -7.13 -3.82
C GLY A 114 -5.56 -8.15 -4.94
N VAL A 115 -4.61 -8.06 -5.88
CA VAL A 115 -4.45 -9.03 -6.99
C VAL A 115 -3.46 -10.17 -6.67
N GLY A 116 -2.85 -10.14 -5.48
CA GLY A 116 -2.00 -11.20 -4.95
C GLY A 116 -0.57 -11.25 -5.51
N ILE A 117 0.05 -10.12 -5.87
CA ILE A 117 1.46 -10.06 -6.25
C ILE A 117 2.36 -10.04 -5.01
N ASP A 118 3.23 -11.04 -4.87
CA ASP A 118 4.19 -11.13 -3.77
C ASP A 118 5.52 -10.44 -4.10
N ASN A 119 5.96 -10.52 -5.37
CA ASN A 119 7.27 -10.05 -5.80
C ASN A 119 7.16 -9.13 -7.02
N ALA A 120 7.73 -7.92 -6.93
CA ALA A 120 7.88 -6.99 -8.04
C ALA A 120 8.99 -5.97 -7.79
N ASN A 121 9.68 -5.56 -8.86
CA ASN A 121 10.55 -4.39 -8.84
C ASN A 121 9.79 -3.19 -9.40
N ILE A 122 9.76 -2.08 -8.67
CA ILE A 122 9.03 -0.85 -9.01
C ILE A 122 10.04 0.28 -9.14
N PHE A 123 10.34 0.66 -10.37
CA PHE A 123 11.26 1.73 -10.71
C PHE A 123 10.50 3.04 -10.86
N VAL A 124 10.96 4.11 -10.22
CA VAL A 124 10.23 5.39 -10.16
C VAL A 124 11.20 6.56 -10.38
N ASP A 125 10.84 7.48 -11.26
CA ASP A 125 11.62 8.67 -11.64
C ASP A 125 11.29 9.91 -10.77
N GLY A 126 10.92 9.70 -9.51
CA GLY A 126 10.54 10.76 -8.59
C GLY A 126 10.32 10.29 -7.15
N PRO A 127 10.17 11.23 -6.22
CA PRO A 127 10.15 10.94 -4.77
C PRO A 127 8.82 10.41 -4.24
N GLU A 128 7.84 10.17 -5.11
CA GLU A 128 6.52 9.65 -4.74
C GLU A 128 5.95 8.81 -5.89
N MET A 129 4.93 7.99 -5.62
CA MET A 129 4.19 7.30 -6.67
C MET A 129 3.23 8.25 -7.41
N PRO A 130 2.94 8.02 -8.70
CA PRO A 130 1.89 8.77 -9.40
C PRO A 130 0.52 8.48 -8.77
N ILE A 131 -0.27 9.52 -8.51
CA ILE A 131 -1.57 9.40 -7.81
C ILE A 131 -2.67 8.76 -8.67
N MET A 132 -2.47 8.74 -10.00
CA MET A 132 -3.46 8.31 -10.98
C MET A 132 -4.77 9.13 -10.84
N ASP A 133 -5.91 8.46 -10.68
CA ASP A 133 -7.23 9.05 -10.38
C ASP A 133 -7.50 9.19 -8.87
N GLY A 134 -6.51 8.86 -8.04
CA GLY A 134 -6.64 8.82 -6.59
C GLY A 134 -7.23 7.51 -6.06
N SER A 135 -7.49 6.50 -6.90
CA SER A 135 -7.89 5.15 -6.49
C SER A 135 -6.79 4.12 -6.77
N ALA A 136 -7.09 2.83 -6.58
CA ALA A 136 -6.23 1.72 -6.98
C ALA A 136 -6.65 1.10 -8.32
N GLU A 137 -7.80 1.49 -8.90
CA GLU A 137 -8.42 0.84 -10.05
C GLU A 137 -7.53 0.82 -11.29
N ILE A 138 -6.89 1.95 -11.62
CA ILE A 138 -5.98 2.03 -12.77
C ILE A 138 -4.77 1.10 -12.58
N ILE A 139 -4.27 0.99 -11.35
CA ILE A 139 -3.13 0.13 -11.00
C ILE A 139 -3.53 -1.35 -11.13
N VAL A 140 -4.69 -1.72 -10.57
CA VAL A 140 -5.27 -3.07 -10.67
C VAL A 140 -5.47 -3.47 -12.13
N ASN A 141 -6.08 -2.61 -12.94
CA ASN A 141 -6.31 -2.88 -14.36
C ASN A 141 -5.01 -3.12 -15.13
N ALA A 142 -3.94 -2.40 -14.79
CA ALA A 142 -2.62 -2.63 -15.39
C ALA A 142 -1.99 -3.95 -14.93
N LEU A 143 -2.11 -4.31 -13.65
CA LEU A 143 -1.63 -5.58 -13.09
C LEU A 143 -2.36 -6.79 -13.70
N LEU A 144 -3.68 -6.71 -13.87
CA LEU A 144 -4.47 -7.77 -14.51
C LEU A 144 -4.04 -7.98 -15.97
N LYS A 145 -3.79 -6.89 -16.71
CA LYS A 145 -3.26 -6.95 -18.09
C LYS A 145 -1.84 -7.50 -18.17
N ALA A 146 -0.99 -7.15 -17.20
CA ALA A 146 0.37 -7.66 -17.10
C ALA A 146 0.42 -9.18 -16.90
N GLY A 147 -0.62 -9.73 -16.26
CA GLY A 147 -0.74 -11.14 -15.93
C GLY A 147 0.15 -11.53 -14.75
N GLN A 148 -0.16 -12.67 -14.13
CA GLN A 148 0.51 -13.19 -12.95
C GLN A 148 1.10 -14.58 -13.23
N LYS A 149 2.32 -14.82 -12.74
CA LYS A 149 2.97 -16.13 -12.73
C LYS A 149 3.24 -16.57 -11.30
N GLN A 150 3.08 -17.87 -11.05
CA GLN A 150 3.56 -18.50 -9.83
C GLN A 150 5.07 -18.75 -9.91
N LEU A 151 5.73 -18.60 -8.78
CA LEU A 151 7.14 -18.88 -8.57
C LEU A 151 7.26 -20.15 -7.73
N LYS A 152 8.31 -20.94 -7.93
CA LYS A 152 8.50 -22.24 -7.24
C LYS A 152 8.97 -22.06 -5.79
N GLN A 153 8.32 -21.18 -5.03
CA GLN A 153 8.56 -20.92 -3.60
C GLN A 153 7.22 -20.74 -2.89
N PRO A 154 7.07 -21.25 -1.65
CA PRO A 154 5.85 -21.08 -0.88
C PRO A 154 5.65 -19.59 -0.49
N ALA A 155 4.41 -19.13 -0.57
CA ALA A 155 4.02 -17.83 -0.03
C ALA A 155 4.02 -17.87 1.50
N SER A 156 4.33 -16.74 2.11
CA SER A 156 4.36 -16.57 3.57
C SER A 156 3.25 -15.62 3.99
N TYR A 157 2.58 -15.95 5.09
CA TYR A 157 1.46 -15.15 5.61
C TYR A 157 1.67 -14.85 7.09
N LEU A 158 1.22 -13.67 7.51
CA LEU A 158 1.17 -13.30 8.91
C LEU A 158 -0.11 -13.86 9.54
N GLN A 159 0.02 -14.85 10.42
CA GLN A 159 -1.09 -15.35 11.21
C GLN A 159 -1.19 -14.60 12.54
N ILE A 160 -2.38 -14.07 12.82
CA ILE A 160 -2.67 -13.36 14.07
C ILE A 160 -3.09 -14.39 15.11
N LEU A 161 -2.24 -14.60 16.12
CA LEU A 161 -2.46 -15.60 17.17
C LEU A 161 -3.18 -15.03 18.39
N LYS A 162 -3.07 -13.72 18.61
CA LYS A 162 -3.68 -13.01 19.74
C LYS A 162 -4.10 -11.62 19.29
N GLU A 163 -5.11 -11.09 19.97
CA GLU A 163 -5.56 -9.73 19.74
C GLU A 163 -4.45 -8.73 20.09
N VAL A 164 -4.28 -7.74 19.22
CA VAL A 164 -3.42 -6.57 19.44
C VAL A 164 -4.27 -5.34 19.18
N ASN A 165 -4.25 -4.40 20.12
CA ASN A 165 -4.99 -3.16 20.05
C ASN A 165 -4.07 -1.99 20.38
N VAL A 166 -4.22 -0.90 19.65
CA VAL A 166 -3.45 0.33 19.79
C VAL A 166 -4.37 1.53 19.68
N LYS A 167 -4.05 2.58 20.41
CA LYS A 167 -4.86 3.80 20.49
C LYS A 167 -3.96 5.01 20.35
N GLY A 168 -4.27 5.87 19.39
CA GLY A 168 -3.60 7.14 19.18
C GLY A 168 -4.10 8.21 20.14
N GLU A 169 -3.31 9.28 20.27
CA GLU A 169 -3.59 10.42 21.16
C GLU A 169 -4.92 11.12 20.83
N ASN A 170 -5.28 11.15 19.55
CA ASN A 170 -6.53 11.75 19.05
C ASN A 170 -7.78 10.87 19.28
N GLY A 171 -7.64 9.74 19.97
CA GLY A 171 -8.73 8.81 20.24
C GLY A 171 -9.00 7.80 19.12
N ALA A 172 -8.33 7.91 17.96
CA ALA A 172 -8.35 6.88 16.93
C ALA A 172 -7.72 5.58 17.49
N TRP A 173 -8.18 4.44 17.01
CA TRP A 173 -7.66 3.15 17.44
C TRP A 173 -7.66 2.18 16.26
N ALA A 174 -6.82 1.15 16.36
CA ALA A 174 -6.85 0.02 15.45
C ALA A 174 -6.70 -1.27 16.25
N LYS A 175 -7.36 -2.32 15.77
CA LYS A 175 -7.32 -3.64 16.41
C LYS A 175 -7.19 -4.71 15.35
N ILE A 176 -6.36 -5.70 15.64
CA ILE A 176 -6.27 -6.91 14.85
C ILE A 176 -6.48 -8.10 15.79
N SER A 177 -7.32 -9.04 15.37
CA SER A 177 -7.72 -10.19 16.18
C SER A 177 -7.56 -11.48 15.35
N PRO A 178 -7.39 -12.65 15.99
CA PRO A 178 -7.32 -13.92 15.27
C PRO A 178 -8.55 -14.15 14.39
N SER A 179 -8.33 -14.49 13.12
CA SER A 179 -9.38 -14.89 12.17
C SER A 179 -8.82 -15.89 11.15
N ASN A 180 -9.71 -16.66 10.52
CA ASN A 180 -9.38 -17.57 9.42
C ASN A 180 -9.47 -16.88 8.05
N SER A 181 -9.93 -15.63 8.02
CA SER A 181 -10.12 -14.78 6.84
C SER A 181 -9.60 -13.37 7.12
N LEU A 182 -9.33 -12.62 6.05
CA LEU A 182 -9.08 -11.19 6.17
C LEU A 182 -10.42 -10.45 6.14
N ASP A 183 -10.90 -10.09 7.32
CA ASP A 183 -12.10 -9.28 7.51
C ASP A 183 -11.70 -7.91 8.05
N ILE A 184 -12.25 -6.87 7.43
CA ILE A 184 -11.92 -5.47 7.70
C ILE A 184 -13.21 -4.76 8.13
N CYS A 185 -13.18 -4.21 9.34
CA CYS A 185 -14.19 -3.28 9.83
C CYS A 185 -13.57 -1.89 9.92
N LEU A 186 -14.06 -0.95 9.10
CA LEU A 186 -13.62 0.44 9.10
C LEU A 186 -14.73 1.33 9.64
N ASN A 187 -14.39 2.16 10.62
CA ASN A 187 -15.28 3.18 11.15
C ASN A 187 -14.68 4.55 10.87
N ILE A 188 -15.48 5.44 10.29
CA ILE A 188 -15.13 6.84 10.12
C ILE A 188 -16.11 7.72 10.89
N ASP A 189 -15.63 8.86 11.38
CA ASP A 189 -16.43 9.85 12.10
C ASP A 189 -15.93 11.24 11.70
N PHE A 190 -16.57 11.82 10.68
CA PHE A 190 -16.22 13.14 10.17
C PHE A 190 -17.26 14.18 10.63
N PRO A 191 -16.83 15.37 11.09
CA PRO A 191 -17.75 16.44 11.48
C PRO A 191 -18.63 16.98 10.34
N ASP A 192 -18.22 16.76 9.09
CA ASP A 192 -19.00 17.19 7.93
C ASP A 192 -20.21 16.27 7.74
N PRO A 193 -21.46 16.80 7.74
CA PRO A 193 -22.66 15.97 7.63
C PRO A 193 -22.78 15.18 6.32
N GLY A 194 -22.09 15.60 5.25
CA GLY A 194 -22.05 14.87 3.98
C GLY A 194 -21.25 13.56 4.03
N ILE A 195 -20.38 13.42 5.04
CA ILE A 195 -19.66 12.17 5.33
C ILE A 195 -20.18 11.56 6.62
N GLY A 196 -20.17 12.32 7.72
CA GLY A 196 -20.68 11.91 9.01
C GLY A 196 -19.97 10.68 9.56
N ARG A 197 -20.72 9.92 10.36
CA ARG A 197 -20.29 8.64 10.91
C ARG A 197 -20.75 7.50 10.03
N GLN A 198 -19.81 6.66 9.59
CA GLN A 198 -20.10 5.50 8.77
C GLN A 198 -19.30 4.29 9.24
N THR A 199 -19.85 3.11 8.98
CA THR A 199 -19.22 1.82 9.24
C THR A 199 -19.24 1.01 7.96
N LEU A 200 -18.09 0.43 7.61
CA LEU A 200 -17.94 -0.54 6.54
C LEU A 200 -17.46 -1.86 7.15
N GLU A 201 -18.17 -2.94 6.84
CA GLU A 201 -17.71 -4.31 7.08
C GLU A 201 -17.42 -4.95 5.73
N TYR A 202 -16.22 -5.51 5.58
CA TYR A 202 -15.71 -6.01 4.32
C TYR A 202 -14.91 -7.29 4.54
N SER A 203 -15.35 -8.38 3.93
CA SER A 203 -14.60 -9.64 3.87
C SER A 203 -13.82 -9.70 2.57
N PHE A 204 -12.50 -9.85 2.66
CA PHE A 204 -11.62 -9.79 1.51
C PHE A 204 -11.74 -11.03 0.61
N SER A 205 -11.84 -10.76 -0.69
CA SER A 205 -11.48 -11.66 -1.78
C SER A 205 -10.91 -10.82 -2.92
N THR A 206 -10.08 -11.40 -3.80
CA THR A 206 -9.55 -10.66 -4.96
C THR A 206 -10.66 -10.07 -5.82
N SER A 207 -11.74 -10.82 -6.09
CA SER A 207 -12.88 -10.31 -6.87
C SER A 207 -13.59 -9.15 -6.17
N SER A 208 -13.92 -9.29 -4.89
CA SER A 208 -14.59 -8.22 -4.15
C SER A 208 -13.71 -6.97 -4.04
N TYR A 209 -12.39 -7.12 -3.87
CA TYR A 209 -11.47 -6.00 -3.83
C TYR A 209 -11.47 -5.23 -5.15
N ILE A 210 -11.37 -5.94 -6.28
CA ILE A 210 -11.39 -5.34 -7.62
C ILE A 210 -12.70 -4.57 -7.82
N ASP A 211 -13.84 -5.18 -7.49
CA ASP A 211 -15.16 -4.62 -7.79
C ASP A 211 -15.57 -3.48 -6.86
N THR A 212 -15.24 -3.54 -5.57
CA THR A 212 -15.82 -2.65 -4.55
C THR A 212 -14.82 -1.70 -3.89
N ILE A 213 -13.56 -2.11 -3.75
CA ILE A 213 -12.55 -1.33 -3.03
C ILE A 213 -11.63 -0.58 -3.98
N SER A 214 -11.17 -1.23 -5.05
CA SER A 214 -10.19 -0.63 -5.97
C SER A 214 -10.63 0.70 -6.61
N PRO A 215 -11.92 0.93 -6.94
CA PRO A 215 -12.41 2.20 -7.50
C PRO A 215 -12.58 3.32 -6.46
N ALA A 216 -12.46 3.02 -5.16
CA ALA A 216 -12.64 4.02 -4.12
C ALA A 216 -11.46 5.01 -4.11
N ARG A 217 -11.75 6.27 -4.47
CA ARG A 217 -10.76 7.35 -4.52
C ARG A 217 -10.48 7.91 -3.14
N THR A 218 -9.25 8.40 -2.94
CA THR A 218 -8.90 9.27 -1.82
C THR A 218 -9.76 10.52 -1.81
N PHE A 219 -9.96 11.11 -0.63
CA PHE A 219 -10.71 12.33 -0.45
C PHE A 219 -10.05 13.21 0.60
N CYS A 220 -10.32 14.51 0.51
CA CYS A 220 -9.93 15.49 1.52
C CYS A 220 -10.99 16.58 1.59
N MET A 221 -11.08 17.28 2.72
CA MET A 221 -11.98 18.42 2.82
C MET A 221 -11.39 19.62 2.10
N LEU A 222 -12.21 20.37 1.38
CA LEU A 222 -11.75 21.52 0.59
C LEU A 222 -10.99 22.56 1.44
N ARG A 223 -11.41 22.75 2.70
CA ARG A 223 -10.71 23.63 3.66
C ARG A 223 -9.28 23.16 3.95
N ASP A 224 -9.07 21.85 4.00
CA ASP A 224 -7.75 21.26 4.27
C ASP A 224 -6.86 21.40 3.04
N VAL A 225 -7.41 21.33 1.82
CA VAL A 225 -6.68 21.59 0.57
C VAL A 225 -6.08 23.00 0.54
N GLN A 226 -6.85 24.00 0.98
CA GLN A 226 -6.36 25.38 1.03
C GLN A 226 -5.20 25.53 2.04
N ASN A 227 -5.35 24.92 3.22
CA ASN A 227 -4.30 24.91 4.23
C ASN A 227 -3.04 24.16 3.76
N MET A 228 -3.21 23.01 3.09
CA MET A 228 -2.11 22.22 2.55
C MET A 228 -1.38 22.93 1.41
N LYS A 229 -2.10 23.66 0.55
CA LYS A 229 -1.50 24.52 -0.50
C LYS A 229 -0.66 25.63 0.13
N HIS A 230 -1.18 26.32 1.16
CA HIS A 230 -0.44 27.36 1.87
C HIS A 230 0.81 26.81 2.60
N ALA A 231 0.73 25.59 3.13
CA ALA A 231 1.86 24.91 3.78
C ALA A 231 2.84 24.26 2.78
N GLY A 232 2.54 24.25 1.48
CA GLY A 232 3.37 23.65 0.44
C GLY A 232 3.33 22.11 0.37
N TRP A 233 2.38 21.47 1.07
CA TRP A 233 2.25 20.01 1.17
C TRP A 233 1.37 19.38 0.09
N GLN A 234 0.61 20.19 -0.64
CA GLN A 234 -0.19 19.76 -1.77
C GLN A 234 -0.10 20.80 -2.89
N LYS A 235 0.51 20.41 -4.01
CA LYS A 235 0.73 21.30 -5.16
C LYS A 235 -0.28 21.08 -6.28
N VAL A 236 -0.92 19.91 -6.31
CA VAL A 236 -1.95 19.58 -7.30
C VAL A 236 -3.33 19.87 -6.73
N ASP A 237 -4.21 20.41 -7.57
CA ASP A 237 -5.60 20.63 -7.19
C ASP A 237 -6.38 19.30 -7.25
N PRO A 238 -6.98 18.82 -6.15
CA PRO A 238 -7.82 17.63 -6.17
C PRO A 238 -8.98 17.71 -7.15
N LEU A 239 -9.51 18.92 -7.40
CA LEU A 239 -10.61 19.12 -8.36
C LEU A 239 -10.17 18.95 -9.82
N LYS A 240 -8.86 18.94 -10.11
CA LYS A 240 -8.31 18.63 -11.43
C LYS A 240 -7.99 17.14 -11.60
N MET A 241 -8.20 16.33 -10.55
CA MET A 241 -8.08 14.86 -10.58
C MET A 241 -9.45 14.17 -10.72
N LEU A 242 -10.55 14.93 -10.64
CA LEU A 242 -11.94 14.50 -10.88
C LEU A 242 -12.33 14.73 -12.33
#